data_AF-A0A0G3YPG7-F1
#
_entry.id   AF-A0A0G3YPG7-F1
#
_cell.length_a   1.000
_cell.length_b   1.000
_cell.length_c   1.000
_cell.angle_alpha   90.00
_cell.angle_beta   90.00
_cell.angle_gamma   90.00
#
_symmetry.space_group_name_H-M   'P 1'
#
loop_
_entity.id
_entity.type
_entity.pdbx_description
1 polymer ?
#
loop_
_entity_poly.entity_id
_entity_poly.type
_entity_poly.pdbx_seq_one_letter_code
_entity_poly.pdbx_strand_id
1 'polypeptide(L)'
;MDVDSLVHAATQGMLLCLTVSLPFVIAAAAVGLAVSFVQAITSLQDQALPFAVKLIAVTIVLVIAAPLSCAAILHFANEMMRTAFPN
;
A
#
# COMPACT_ATOMS: atom_id res chain seq x y z
N MET A 1 21.53 9.98 19.93
CA MET A 1 20.65 8.92 19.40
C MET A 1 21.30 7.61 19.76
N ASP A 2 20.78 6.94 20.79
CA ASP A 2 21.24 5.62 21.18
C ASP A 2 20.83 4.58 20.14
N VAL A 3 21.57 3.47 20.07
CA VAL A 3 21.34 2.40 19.09
C VAL A 3 19.93 1.82 19.24
N ASP A 4 19.43 1.73 20.47
CA ASP A 4 18.07 1.28 20.76
C ASP A 4 17.00 2.16 20.13
N SER A 5 17.19 3.50 20.14
CA SER A 5 16.26 4.44 19.52
C SER A 5 16.22 4.29 17.99
N LEU A 6 17.37 4.02 17.37
CA LEU A 6 17.46 3.76 15.93
C LEU A 6 16.73 2.46 15.55
N VAL A 7 16.93 1.39 16.33
CA VAL A 7 16.24 0.11 16.12
C VAL A 7 14.73 0.27 16.29
N HIS A 8 14.28 1.05 17.27
CA HIS A 8 12.86 1.32 17.49
C HIS A 8 12.24 2.09 16.32
N ALA A 9 12.90 3.15 15.86
CA ALA A 9 12.44 3.93 14.71
C ALA A 9 12.38 3.10 13.43
N ALA A 10 13.39 2.25 13.18
CA ALA A 10 13.39 1.34 12.05
C ALA A 10 12.22 0.33 12.11
N THR A 11 11.96 -0.23 13.30
CA THR A 11 10.84 -1.16 13.53
C THR A 11 9.50 -0.49 13.26
N GLN A 12 9.30 0.73 13.77
CA GLN A 12 8.08 1.50 13.52
C GLN A 12 7.92 1.85 12.03
N GLY A 13 9.01 2.21 11.35
CA GLY A 13 8.99 2.47 9.91
C GLY A 13 8.61 1.22 9.09
N MET A 14 9.15 0.05 9.46
CA MET A 14 8.77 -1.22 8.83
C MET A 14 7.31 -1.57 9.06
N LEU A 15 6.81 -1.40 10.29
CA LEU A 15 5.39 -1.63 10.61
C LEU A 15 4.49 -0.67 9.84
N LEU A 16 4.88 0.60 9.71
CA LEU A 16 4.16 1.57 8.88
C LEU A 16 4.08 1.10 7.43
N CYS A 17 5.19 0.70 6.83
CA CYS A 17 5.22 0.16 5.47
C CYS A 17 4.28 -1.05 5.32
N LEU A 18 4.27 -1.94 6.32
CA LEU A 18 3.37 -3.09 6.35
C LEU A 18 1.90 -2.64 6.40
N THR A 19 1.52 -1.78 7.35
CA THR A 19 0.14 -1.32 7.52
C THR A 19 -0.35 -0.51 6.34
N VAL A 20 0.50 0.33 5.75
CA VAL A 20 0.16 1.13 4.57
C VAL A 20 0.00 0.23 3.35
N SER A 21 0.87 -0.75 3.11
CA SER A 21 0.77 -1.62 1.92
C SER A 21 -0.37 -2.63 1.98
N LEU A 22 -0.74 -3.10 3.17
CA LEU A 22 -1.77 -4.12 3.39
C LEU A 22 -3.12 -3.86 2.69
N PRO A 23 -3.76 -2.67 2.80
CA PRO A 23 -5.01 -2.39 2.08
C PRO A 23 -4.86 -2.43 0.56
N PHE A 24 -3.74 -1.93 0.01
CA PHE A 24 -3.50 -1.97 -1.44
C PHE A 24 -3.27 -3.40 -1.92
N VAL A 25 -2.52 -4.21 -1.16
CA VAL A 25 -2.24 -5.61 -1.50
C VAL A 25 -3.52 -6.44 -1.48
N ILE A 26 -4.35 -6.31 -0.45
CA ILE A 26 -5.62 -7.05 -0.34
C ILE A 26 -6.55 -6.69 -1.51
N ALA A 27 -6.69 -5.40 -1.79
CA ALA A 27 -7.56 -4.95 -2.85
C ALA A 27 -7.03 -5.33 -4.25
N ALA A 28 -5.73 -5.22 -4.48
CA ALA A 28 -5.10 -5.67 -5.73
C ALA A 28 -5.23 -7.20 -5.91
N ALA A 29 -5.12 -7.98 -4.84
CA ALA A 29 -5.33 -9.42 -4.87
C ALA A 29 -6.79 -9.77 -5.17
N ALA A 30 -7.76 -9.16 -4.48
CA ALA A 30 -9.18 -9.40 -4.69
C ALA A 30 -9.61 -9.06 -6.13
N VAL A 31 -9.21 -7.90 -6.63
CA VAL A 31 -9.46 -7.48 -8.02
C VAL A 31 -8.77 -8.42 -9.01
N GLY A 32 -7.49 -8.73 -8.78
CA GLY A 32 -6.73 -9.60 -9.67
C GLY A 32 -7.35 -10.98 -9.79
N LEU A 33 -7.77 -11.56 -8.66
CA LEU A 33 -8.47 -12.84 -8.61
C LEU A 33 -9.80 -12.79 -9.35
N ALA A 34 -10.61 -11.75 -9.12
CA ALA A 34 -11.90 -11.59 -9.80
C ALA A 34 -11.73 -11.51 -11.33
N VAL A 35 -10.77 -10.71 -11.80
CA VAL A 35 -10.48 -10.56 -13.23
C VAL A 35 -9.97 -11.88 -13.82
N SER A 36 -9.02 -12.56 -13.18
CA SER A 36 -8.51 -13.84 -13.65
C SER A 36 -9.59 -14.92 -13.71
N PHE A 37 -10.55 -14.90 -12.80
CA PHE A 37 -11.68 -15.84 -12.81
C PHE A 37 -12.62 -15.61 -13.98
N VAL A 38 -12.96 -14.35 -14.27
CA VAL A 38 -13.78 -13.99 -15.44
C VAL A 38 -13.06 -14.39 -16.74
N GLN A 39 -11.76 -14.13 -16.84
CA GLN A 39 -10.98 -14.55 -18.00
C GLN A 39 -10.98 -16.07 -18.20
N ALA A 40 -10.86 -16.84 -17.12
CA ALA A 40 -10.88 -18.29 -17.18
C ALA A 40 -12.23 -18.85 -17.68
N ILE A 41 -13.35 -18.28 -17.23
CA ILE A 41 -14.70 -18.71 -17.63
C ILE A 41 -14.98 -18.35 -19.10
N THR A 42 -14.62 -17.15 -19.53
CA THR A 42 -14.94 -16.69 -20.90
C THR A 42 -13.93 -17.20 -21.95
N SER A 43 -12.88 -17.93 -21.54
CA SER A 43 -11.80 -18.40 -22.43
C SER A 43 -11.15 -17.29 -23.26
N LEU A 44 -11.22 -16.03 -22.78
CA LEU A 44 -10.63 -14.87 -23.45
C LEU A 44 -9.13 -14.83 -23.16
N GLN A 45 -8.32 -15.26 -24.13
CA GLN A 45 -6.84 -15.22 -24.07
C GLN A 45 -6.25 -13.86 -24.46
N ASP A 46 -7.08 -12.82 -24.60
CA ASP A 46 -6.60 -11.47 -24.85
C ASP A 46 -6.02 -10.85 -23.57
N GLN A 47 -4.72 -10.51 -23.60
CA GLN A 47 -3.99 -9.95 -22.47
C GLN A 47 -4.21 -8.44 -22.30
N ALA A 48 -4.74 -7.72 -23.29
CA ALA A 48 -4.90 -6.27 -23.22
C ALA A 48 -6.11 -5.88 -22.34
N LEU A 49 -7.22 -6.60 -22.46
CA LEU A 49 -8.44 -6.38 -21.67
C LEU A 49 -8.22 -6.53 -20.14
N PRO A 50 -7.65 -7.63 -19.60
CA PRO A 50 -7.40 -7.77 -18.17
C PRO A 50 -6.40 -6.76 -17.65
N PHE A 51 -5.41 -6.35 -18.47
CA PHE A 51 -4.43 -5.36 -18.10
C PHE A 51 -5.11 -4.01 -17.84
N ALA A 52 -5.96 -3.56 -18.75
CA ALA A 52 -6.73 -2.32 -18.61
C ALA A 52 -7.66 -2.35 -17.38
N VAL A 53 -8.41 -3.44 -17.20
CA VAL A 53 -9.34 -3.59 -16.06
C VAL A 53 -8.58 -3.57 -14.73
N LYS A 54 -7.46 -4.30 -14.64
CA LYS A 54 -6.62 -4.33 -13.43
C LYS A 54 -6.04 -2.95 -13.12
N LEU A 55 -5.61 -2.20 -14.13
CA LEU A 55 -5.08 -0.85 -13.95
C LEU A 55 -6.11 0.11 -13.35
N ILE A 56 -7.33 0.13 -13.92
CA ILE A 56 -8.42 0.98 -13.45
C ILE A 56 -8.78 0.63 -12.01
N ALA A 57 -8.92 -0.66 -11.72
CA ALA A 57 -9.30 -1.11 -10.39
C ALA A 57 -8.23 -0.81 -9.33
N VAL A 58 -6.94 -1.02 -9.62
CA VAL A 58 -5.85 -0.62 -8.72
C VAL A 58 -5.81 0.90 -8.53
N THR A 59 -6.09 1.68 -9.58
CA THR A 59 -6.15 3.14 -9.48
C THR A 59 -7.25 3.60 -8.55
N ILE A 60 -8.45 3.02 -8.63
CA ILE A 60 -9.58 3.32 -7.74
C ILE A 60 -9.21 3.00 -6.29
N VAL A 61 -8.64 1.82 -6.05
CA VAL A 61 -8.16 1.41 -4.73
C VAL A 61 -7.13 2.42 -4.20
N LEU A 62 -6.22 2.86 -5.06
CA LEU A 62 -5.17 3.80 -4.69
C LEU A 62 -5.76 5.14 -4.27
N VAL A 63 -6.73 5.67 -5.02
CA VAL A 63 -7.42 6.92 -4.67
C VAL A 63 -8.16 6.82 -3.33
N ILE A 64 -8.80 5.68 -3.05
CA ILE A 64 -9.53 5.46 -1.80
C ILE A 64 -8.57 5.31 -0.61
N ALA A 65 -7.46 4.58 -0.78
CA ALA A 65 -6.49 4.32 0.28
C ALA A 65 -5.43 5.43 0.45
N ALA A 66 -5.29 6.33 -0.53
CA ALA A 66 -4.37 7.48 -0.50
C ALA A 66 -4.50 8.37 0.76
N PRO A 67 -5.69 8.84 1.18
CA PRO A 67 -5.79 9.73 2.33
C PRO A 67 -5.31 9.08 3.64
N LEU A 68 -5.69 7.82 3.87
CA LEU A 68 -5.27 7.05 5.05
C LEU A 68 -3.75 6.83 5.05
N SER A 69 -3.18 6.51 3.90
CA SER A 69 -1.76 6.24 3.72
C SER A 69 -0.92 7.50 3.92
N CYS A 70 -1.33 8.62 3.33
CA CYS A 70 -0.68 9.93 3.53
C CYS A 70 -0.73 10.37 4.99
N ALA A 71 -1.86 10.19 5.67
CA ALA A 71 -1.98 10.53 7.09
C ALA A 71 -1.01 9.71 7.95
N ALA A 72 -0.90 8.41 7.70
CA ALA A 72 0.01 7.53 8.42
C ALA A 72 1.49 7.89 8.18
N ILE A 73 1.87 8.22 6.93
CA ILE A 73 3.22 8.66 6.57
C ILE A 73 3.55 9.99 7.22
N LEU A 74 2.65 10.98 7.19
CA LEU A 74 2.84 12.28 7.82
C LEU A 74 2.98 12.16 9.34
N HIS A 75 2.20 11.28 9.98
CA HIS A 75 2.31 11.03 11.41
C HIS A 75 3.70 10.50 11.78
N PHE A 76 4.20 9.51 11.03
CA PHE A 76 5.55 8.98 11.23
C PHE A 76 6.64 10.01 10.96
N ALA A 77 6.50 10.82 9.90
CA ALA A 77 7.44 11.89 9.58
C ALA A 77 7.52 12.94 10.71
N ASN A 78 6.38 13.31 11.29
CA ASN A 78 6.34 14.23 12.43
C ASN A 78 7.01 13.63 13.68
N GLU A 79 6.79 12.35 13.95
CA GLU A 79 7.43 11.66 15.09
C GLU A 79 8.95 11.59 14.91
N MET A 80 9.41 11.31 13.69
CA MET A 80 10.83 11.30 13.35
C MET A 80 11.45 12.71 13.41
N MET A 81 10.72 13.74 13.01
CA MET A 81 11.18 15.13 13.09
C MET A 81 11.32 15.61 14.54
N ARG A 82 10.37 15.25 15.42
CA ARG A 82 10.44 15.57 16.86
C ARG A 82 11.61 14.89 17.57
N THR A 83 11.90 13.65 17.21
CA THR A 83 13.04 12.91 17.78
C THR A 83 14.37 13.40 17.25
N ALA A 84 14.43 13.93 16.01
CA ALA A 84 15.64 14.48 15.40
C ALA A 84 15.97 15.91 15.88
N PHE A 85 14.96 16.75 16.17
CA PHE A 85 15.14 18.09 16.73
C PHE A 85 14.54 18.17 18.14
N PRO A 86 15.21 17.59 19.15
CA PRO A 86 14.84 17.80 20.54
C PRO A 86 15.24 19.23 20.92
N ASN A 87 14.25 20.10 21.11
CA ASN A 87 14.42 21.34 21.87
C ASN A 87 14.35 20.99 23.36
#